data_AF-A0A4Y3QSM1-F1
#
_entry.id   AF-A0A4Y3QSM1-F1
#
_cell.length_a   1.000
_cell.length_b   1.000
_cell.length_c   1.000
_cell.angle_alpha   90.00
_cell.angle_beta   90.00
_cell.angle_gamma   90.00
#
_symmetry.space_group_name_H-M   'P 1'
#
loop_
_entity.id
_entity.type
_entity.pdbx_description
1 polymer ?
#
loop_
_entity_poly.entity_id
_entity_poly.type
_entity_poly.pdbx_seq_one_letter_code
_entity_poly.pdbx_strand_id
1 'polypeptide(L)'
;MAIDPNLCLDVPQDFDDSDAETQVHPIARKLFLATTAADAFRKVQEWLAEQHVRVVDVSWDRLYGEDEPYVLTVYFIFELDPEEP
;
A
#
# COMPACT_ATOMS: atom_id res chain seq x y z
N MET A 1 0.16 15.30 -15.68
CA MET A 1 -0.67 14.41 -16.51
C MET A 1 -2.15 14.79 -16.45
N ALA A 2 -2.99 14.39 -17.42
CA ALA A 2 -4.44 14.42 -17.23
C ALA A 2 -4.82 13.22 -16.35
N ILE A 3 -5.26 13.47 -15.12
CA ILE A 3 -5.71 12.43 -14.19
C ILE A 3 -6.99 11.82 -14.78
N ASP A 4 -7.01 10.50 -14.99
CA ASP A 4 -8.24 9.81 -15.40
C ASP A 4 -9.26 9.96 -14.25
N PRO A 5 -10.39 10.64 -14.47
CA PRO A 5 -11.38 10.87 -13.43
C PRO A 5 -11.98 9.57 -12.88
N ASN A 6 -11.87 8.45 -13.61
CA ASN A 6 -12.32 7.13 -13.13
C ASN A 6 -11.33 6.45 -12.17
N LEU A 7 -10.13 7.01 -12.00
CA LEU A 7 -9.10 6.50 -11.09
C LEU A 7 -8.95 7.38 -9.83
N CYS A 8 -9.87 8.33 -9.62
CA CYS A 8 -9.92 9.17 -8.44
C CYS A 8 -10.77 8.54 -7.33
N LEU A 9 -10.43 8.84 -6.08
CA LEU A 9 -11.31 8.59 -4.95
C LEU A 9 -12.25 9.79 -4.79
N ASP A 10 -13.56 9.55 -4.74
CA ASP A 10 -14.53 10.59 -4.40
C ASP A 10 -14.39 10.95 -2.91
N VAL A 11 -13.87 12.15 -2.66
CA VAL A 11 -13.80 12.71 -1.30
C VAL A 11 -15.12 13.46 -1.02
N PRO A 12 -15.76 13.26 0.16
CA PRO A 12 -16.96 14.01 0.52
C PRO A 12 -16.72 15.51 0.44
N GLN A 13 -17.71 16.25 -0.07
CA GLN A 13 -17.58 17.70 -0.31
C GLN A 13 -17.25 18.51 0.95
N ASP A 14 -17.67 18.00 2.12
CA ASP A 14 -17.48 18.67 3.42
C ASP A 14 -16.24 18.15 4.18
N PHE A 15 -15.39 17.34 3.55
CA PHE A 15 -14.16 16.83 4.16
C PHE A 15 -13.08 17.93 4.16
N ASP A 16 -12.60 18.28 5.36
CA ASP A 16 -11.55 19.28 5.54
C ASP A 16 -10.16 18.61 5.49
N ASP A 17 -9.51 18.70 4.33
CA ASP A 17 -8.14 18.24 4.08
C ASP A 17 -7.10 19.39 4.18
N SER A 18 -7.50 20.55 4.70
CA SER A 18 -6.61 21.71 4.76
C SER A 18 -5.54 21.59 5.86
N ASP A 19 -5.79 20.78 6.89
CA ASP A 19 -4.82 20.49 7.94
C ASP A 19 -3.85 19.38 7.50
N ALA A 20 -2.55 19.64 7.67
CA ALA A 20 -1.51 18.71 7.23
C ALA A 20 -1.56 17.34 7.95
N GLU A 21 -2.16 17.27 9.14
CA GLU A 21 -2.37 16.01 9.86
C GLU A 21 -3.68 15.30 9.47
N THR A 22 -4.61 15.98 8.79
CA THR A 22 -5.89 15.39 8.30
C THR A 22 -5.93 15.19 6.79
N GLN A 23 -4.84 15.51 6.09
CA GLN A 23 -4.73 15.28 4.65
C GLN A 23 -4.93 13.82 4.28
N VAL A 24 -5.75 13.59 3.25
CA VAL A 24 -5.94 12.26 2.66
C VAL A 24 -4.82 12.02 1.67
N HIS A 25 -3.98 11.03 1.97
CA HIS A 25 -2.95 10.58 1.06
C HIS A 25 -3.40 9.29 0.35
N PRO A 26 -3.26 9.19 -0.98
CA PRO A 26 -3.50 7.94 -1.68
C PRO A 26 -2.44 6.92 -1.25
N ILE A 27 -2.88 5.87 -0.54
CA ILE A 27 -2.03 4.77 -0.07
C ILE A 27 -2.47 3.48 -0.78
N ALA A 28 -1.52 2.86 -1.48
CA ALA A 28 -1.71 1.52 -2.02
C ALA A 28 -1.45 0.48 -0.93
N ARG A 29 -2.11 -0.68 -1.04
CA ARG A 29 -1.83 -1.84 -0.19
C ARG A 29 -1.58 -3.09 -1.03
N LYS A 30 -0.64 -3.93 -0.59
CA LYS A 30 -0.36 -5.24 -1.18
C LYS A 30 -0.26 -6.30 -0.09
N LEU A 31 -0.94 -7.42 -0.32
CA LEU A 31 -0.99 -8.56 0.61
C LEU A 31 -0.01 -9.63 0.16
N PHE A 32 0.72 -10.19 1.11
CA PHE A 32 1.68 -11.27 0.92
C PHE A 32 1.26 -12.45 1.80
N LEU A 33 0.54 -13.39 1.19
CA LEU A 33 0.12 -14.63 1.82
C LEU A 33 1.29 -15.63 1.81
N ALA A 34 1.43 -16.43 2.87
CA ALA A 34 2.43 -17.49 2.93
C ALA A 34 2.04 -18.61 3.92
N THR A 35 2.65 -19.78 3.71
CA THR A 35 2.55 -20.94 4.62
C THR A 35 3.39 -20.78 5.88
N THR A 36 4.45 -19.97 5.85
CA THR A 36 5.31 -19.65 6.99
C THR A 36 5.50 -18.15 7.14
N ALA A 37 5.81 -17.70 8.36
CA ALA A 37 6.05 -16.29 8.57
C ALA A 37 7.29 -15.78 7.83
N ALA A 38 8.37 -16.58 7.83
CA ALA A 38 9.60 -16.27 7.12
C ALA A 38 9.36 -16.09 5.61
N ASP A 39 8.50 -16.90 5.00
CA ASP A 39 8.16 -16.77 3.59
C ASP A 39 7.40 -15.49 3.27
N ALA A 40 6.50 -15.02 4.14
CA ALA A 40 5.81 -13.75 3.94
C ALA A 40 6.82 -12.58 3.91
N PHE A 41 7.77 -12.55 4.86
CA PHE A 41 8.83 -11.53 4.89
C PHE A 41 9.78 -11.63 3.69
N ARG A 42 10.15 -12.85 3.27
CA ARG A 42 10.96 -13.06 2.07
C ARG A 42 10.27 -12.53 0.82
N LYS A 43 9.00 -12.88 0.60
CA LYS A 43 8.20 -12.38 -0.55
C LYS A 43 8.11 -10.85 -0.55
N VAL A 44 7.94 -10.22 0.62
CA VAL A 44 7.96 -8.75 0.75
C VAL A 44 9.32 -8.18 0.35
N GLN A 45 10.41 -8.76 0.85
CA GLN A 45 11.76 -8.29 0.55
C GLN A 45 12.09 -8.39 -0.94
N GLU A 46 11.77 -9.54 -1.57
CA GLU A 46 11.93 -9.75 -3.01
C GLU A 46 11.17 -8.71 -3.81
N TRP A 47 9.91 -8.43 -3.44
CA TRP A 47 9.11 -7.41 -4.12
C TRP A 47 9.65 -5.99 -3.91
N LEU A 48 10.00 -5.61 -2.68
CA LEU A 48 10.55 -4.27 -2.39
C LEU A 48 11.88 -4.00 -3.10
N ALA A 49 12.68 -5.03 -3.38
CA ALA A 49 13.91 -4.88 -4.15
C ALA A 49 13.67 -4.48 -5.62
N GLU A 50 12.47 -4.74 -6.14
CA GLU A 50 12.11 -4.50 -7.54
C GLU A 50 11.26 -3.23 -7.74
N GLN A 51 10.68 -2.68 -6.67
CA GLN A 51 9.74 -1.56 -6.76
C GLN A 51 10.32 -0.24 -6.27
N HIS A 52 9.97 0.86 -6.95
CA HIS A 52 10.25 2.22 -6.49
C HIS A 52 9.09 2.76 -5.65
N VAL A 53 9.03 2.32 -4.40
CA VAL A 53 7.93 2.65 -3.48
C VAL A 53 8.47 3.06 -2.12
N ARG A 54 7.77 3.99 -1.48
CA ARG A 54 7.98 4.33 -0.08
C ARG A 54 7.00 3.54 0.78
N VAL A 55 7.53 2.67 1.64
CA VAL A 55 6.72 1.95 2.64
C VAL A 55 6.24 2.95 3.69
N VAL A 56 4.94 3.00 3.90
CA VAL A 56 4.28 3.83 4.91
C VAL A 56 4.08 3.04 6.19
N ASP A 57 3.58 1.81 6.08
CA ASP A 57 3.30 0.95 7.22
C ASP A 57 3.25 -0.53 6.81
N VAL A 58 3.29 -1.43 7.80
CA VAL A 58 3.06 -2.87 7.63
C VAL A 58 2.10 -3.39 8.67
N SER A 59 1.24 -4.35 8.27
CA SER A 59 0.38 -5.06 9.21
C SER A 59 0.54 -6.57 9.06
N TRP A 60 0.32 -7.28 10.16
CA TRP A 60 0.43 -8.73 10.24
C TRP A 60 -0.91 -9.34 10.63
N ASP A 61 -1.36 -10.32 9.86
CA ASP A 61 -2.62 -11.03 10.11
C ASP A 61 -2.44 -12.55 9.92
N ARG A 62 -3.40 -13.31 10.43
CA ARG A 62 -3.52 -14.75 10.25
C ARG A 62 -4.92 -15.16 9.79
N LEU A 63 -5.02 -15.65 8.57
CA LEU A 63 -6.26 -16.18 7.99
C LEU A 63 -6.44 -17.65 8.42
N TYR A 64 -7.34 -17.88 9.37
CA TYR A 64 -7.62 -19.22 9.89
C TYR A 64 -8.36 -20.07 8.85
N GLY A 65 -7.82 -21.26 8.55
CA GLY A 65 -8.44 -22.22 7.63
C GLY A 65 -7.95 -22.12 6.18
N GLU A 66 -7.11 -21.13 5.87
CA GLU A 66 -6.50 -20.97 4.55
C GLU A 66 -5.19 -21.76 4.42
N ASP A 67 -4.87 -22.17 3.19
CA ASP A 67 -3.64 -22.91 2.87
C ASP A 67 -2.37 -22.06 3.11
N GLU A 68 -2.45 -20.76 2.85
CA GLU A 68 -1.42 -19.76 3.15
C GLU A 68 -1.92 -18.80 4.25
N PRO A 69 -1.88 -19.20 5.53
CA PRO A 69 -2.57 -18.48 6.60
C PRO A 69 -1.84 -17.22 7.06
N TYR A 70 -0.56 -17.02 6.78
CA TYR A 70 0.17 -15.85 7.24
C TYR A 70 0.08 -14.72 6.22
N VAL A 71 -0.34 -13.53 6.64
CA VAL A 71 -0.50 -12.37 5.76
C VAL A 71 0.33 -11.22 6.29
N LEU A 72 1.33 -10.82 5.51
CA LEU A 72 2.00 -9.54 5.67
C LEU A 72 1.41 -8.55 4.68
N THR A 73 0.85 -7.45 5.15
CA THR A 73 0.36 -6.37 4.29
C THR A 73 1.37 -5.24 4.30
N VAL A 74 1.72 -4.74 3.12
CA VAL A 74 2.54 -3.54 2.95
C VAL A 74 1.66 -2.41 2.46
N TYR A 75 1.66 -1.29 3.19
CA TYR A 75 1.05 -0.03 2.80
C TYR A 75 2.13 0.89 2.27
N PHE A 76 1.94 1.44 1.07
CA PHE A 76 3.00 2.17 0.38
C PHE A 76 2.45 3.26 -0.54
N ILE A 77 3.32 4.19 -0.89
CA ILE A 77 3.10 5.23 -1.91
C ILE A 77 4.13 5.02 -3.02
N PHE A 78 3.70 5.16 -4.28
CA PHE A 78 4.63 5.20 -5.41
C PHE A 78 5.42 6.51 -5.37
N GLU A 79 6.74 6.41 -5.35
CA GLU A 79 7.58 7.60 -5.52
C GLU A 79 7.66 7.88 -7.02
N LEU A 80 6.93 8.91 -7.46
CA LEU A 80 7.08 9.46 -8.80
C LEU A 80 8.49 10.02 -8.93
N ASP A 81 9.15 9.74 -10.05
CA ASP A 81 10.39 10.43 -10.36
C ASP A 81 10.10 11.94 -10.42
N PRO A 82 11.00 12.80 -9.91
CA PRO A 82 10.78 14.25 -9.84
C PRO A 82 10.56 14.91 -11.21
N GLU A 83 10.79 14.19 -12.32
CA GLU A 83 10.57 14.62 -13.70
C GLU A 83 9.27 14.11 -14.34
N GLU A 84 8.44 13.32 -13.65
CA GLU A 84 7.16 12.82 -14.18
C GLU A 84 5.93 13.52 -13.52
N PRO A 85 5.25 14.44 -14.24
CA PRO A 85 4.09 15.21 -13.77
C PRO A 85 2.72 14.58 -14.04
#